data_AF-A0A1B8Y0N5-F1
#
_entry.id   AF-A0A1B8Y0N5-F1
#
_cell.length_a   1.000
_cell.length_b   1.000
_cell.length_c   1.000
_cell.angle_alpha   90.00
_cell.angle_beta   90.00
_cell.angle_gamma   90.00
#
_symmetry.space_group_name_H-M   'P 1'
#
loop_
_entity.id
_entity.type
_entity.pdbx_description
1 polymer ?
#
loop_
_entity_poly.entity_id
_entity_poly.type
_entity_poly.pdbx_seq_one_letter_code
_entity_poly.pdbx_strand_id
1 'polypeptide(L)' 'TGANINPVDCCLRTNNKQIRWQNIRSYFRQDESSGCKIEAVVLITRRNKHLCTPPHEAWVQAITDRLDQKKLKHRN' A
#
# COMPACT_ATOMS: atom_id res chain seq x y z
N THR A 1 19.95 -14.27 23.19
CA THR A 1 19.58 -14.02 21.78
C THR A 1 18.59 -12.88 21.77
N GLY A 2 19.06 -11.64 21.55
CA GLY A 2 18.19 -10.46 21.56
C GLY A 2 17.34 -10.42 20.30
N ALA A 3 16.03 -10.28 20.46
CA ALA A 3 15.14 -10.03 19.33
C ALA A 3 15.62 -8.77 18.60
N ASN A 4 15.81 -8.86 17.29
CA ASN A 4 15.97 -7.69 16.43
C ASN A 4 14.62 -6.95 16.43
N ILE A 5 14.40 -6.08 17.42
CA ILE A 5 13.22 -5.22 17.49
C ILE A 5 13.44 -4.07 16.50
N ASN A 6 13.37 -4.37 15.20
CA ASN A 6 13.24 -3.33 14.21
C ASN A 6 11.80 -2.81 14.32
N PRO A 7 11.59 -1.51 14.62
CA PRO A 7 10.26 -0.95 14.66
C PRO A 7 9.58 -1.14 13.30
N VAL A 8 8.35 -1.61 13.31
CA VAL A 8 7.54 -1.74 12.10
C VAL A 8 7.22 -0.33 11.60
N ASP A 9 7.61 -0.02 10.36
CA ASP A 9 7.32 1.26 9.72
C ASP A 9 5.84 1.32 9.31
N CYS A 10 5.00 1.77 10.23
CA CYS A 10 3.57 1.93 10.01
C CYS A 10 3.21 3.32 9.45
N CYS A 11 2.19 3.36 8.60
CA CYS A 11 1.43 4.56 8.35
C CYS A 11 0.83 5.08 9.67
N LEU A 12 1.02 6.37 9.95
CA LEU A 12 0.43 7.06 11.11
C LEU A 12 -0.81 7.88 10.73
N ARG A 13 -0.95 8.20 9.44
CA ARG A 13 -2.10 8.92 8.84
C ARG A 13 -2.27 8.49 7.38
N THR A 14 -3.47 8.64 6.86
CA THR A 14 -3.78 8.45 5.45
C THR A 14 -4.02 9.79 4.76
N ASN A 15 -3.77 9.86 3.45
CA ASN A 15 -4.04 11.04 2.63
C ASN A 15 -4.96 10.66 1.47
N ASN A 16 -6.13 11.27 1.40
CA ASN A 16 -7.10 11.06 0.32
C ASN A 16 -6.84 11.95 -0.91
N LYS A 17 -5.58 12.05 -1.33
CA LYS A 17 -5.21 12.74 -2.57
C LYS A 17 -5.17 11.72 -3.69
N GLN A 18 -6.08 11.85 -4.66
CA GLN A 18 -6.11 10.95 -5.81
C GLN A 18 -4.83 11.01 -6.63
N ILE A 19 -4.40 9.84 -7.11
CA ILE A 19 -3.16 9.67 -7.87
C ILE A 19 -3.45 8.82 -9.11
N ARG A 20 -2.81 9.18 -10.22
CA ARG A 20 -2.90 8.39 -11.45
C ARG A 20 -2.21 7.03 -11.27
N TRP A 21 -2.94 5.94 -11.54
CA TRP A 21 -2.47 4.57 -11.39
C TRP A 21 -1.15 4.28 -12.12
N GLN A 22 -0.90 4.95 -13.26
CA GLN A 22 0.33 4.77 -14.05
C GLN A 22 1.60 5.09 -13.25
N ASN A 23 1.48 5.96 -12.24
CA ASN A 23 2.60 6.36 -11.36
C ASN A 23 2.87 5.34 -10.25
N ILE A 24 1.98 4.37 -10.05
CA ILE A 24 2.08 3.36 -9.00
C ILE A 24 2.68 2.07 -9.58
N ARG A 25 3.66 1.52 -8.87
CA ARG A 25 4.34 0.28 -9.22
C ARG A 25 3.71 -0.92 -8.53
N SER A 26 3.44 -0.79 -7.24
CA SER A 26 2.95 -1.86 -6.38
C SER A 26 2.24 -1.27 -5.18
N TYR A 27 1.64 -2.13 -4.36
CA TYR A 27 1.02 -1.75 -3.11
C TYR A 27 1.19 -2.85 -2.08
N PHE A 28 1.02 -2.51 -0.81
CA PHE A 28 0.76 -3.46 0.27
C PHE A 28 -0.33 -2.93 1.19
N ARG A 29 -0.96 -3.82 1.95
CA ARG A 29 -1.98 -3.48 2.94
C ARG A 29 -1.34 -3.50 4.32
N GLN A 30 -1.75 -2.54 5.13
CA GLN A 30 -1.45 -2.44 6.54
C GLN A 30 -2.76 -2.55 7.30
N ASP A 31 -2.78 -3.39 8.32
CA ASP A 31 -3.90 -3.62 9.24
C ASP A 31 -3.36 -4.04 10.63
N GLU A 32 -4.25 -4.34 11.57
CA GLU A 32 -3.85 -4.76 12.92
C GLU A 32 -2.99 -6.03 12.93
N SER A 33 -3.21 -6.95 11.98
CA SER A 33 -2.42 -8.19 11.88
C SER A 33 -0.96 -7.93 11.48
N SER A 34 -0.69 -6.78 10.84
CA SER A 34 0.66 -6.31 10.53
C SER A 34 1.37 -5.59 11.70
N GLY A 35 0.73 -5.51 12.88
CA GLY A 35 1.26 -4.82 14.06
C GLY A 35 1.08 -3.30 14.02
N CYS A 36 0.28 -2.79 13.10
CA CYS A 36 0.02 -1.37 12.93
C CYS A 36 -1.37 -0.98 13.44
N LYS A 37 -1.47 0.23 14.04
CA LYS A 37 -2.69 0.70 14.72
C LYS A 37 -3.78 1.24 13.79
N ILE A 38 -3.46 1.55 12.53
CA ILE A 38 -4.43 2.06 11.58
C ILE A 38 -4.41 1.22 10.32
N GLU A 39 -5.58 1.05 9.71
CA GLU A 39 -5.69 0.42 8.41
C GLU A 39 -5.28 1.39 7.31
N ALA A 40 -4.45 0.92 6.38
CA ALA A 40 -4.01 1.72 5.24
C ALA A 40 -3.65 0.82 4.04
N VAL A 41 -3.84 1.38 2.85
CA VAL A 41 -3.18 0.87 1.65
C VAL A 41 -1.96 1.73 1.38
N VAL A 42 -0.78 1.11 1.35
CA VAL A 42 0.47 1.81 1.01
C VAL A 42 0.74 1.64 -0.47
N LEU A 43 0.57 2.72 -1.23
CA LEU A 43 0.93 2.75 -2.64
C LEU A 43 2.41 3.05 -2.79
N ILE A 44 3.12 2.17 -3.49
CA ILE A 44 4.53 2.34 -3.84
C ILE A 44 4.60 2.93 -5.24
N THR A 45 5.05 4.18 -5.34
CA THR A 45 5.23 4.85 -6.63
C THR A 45 6.41 4.26 -7.41
N ARG A 46 6.45 4.50 -8.73
CA ARG A 46 7.62 4.16 -9.57
C ARG A 46 8.92 4.84 -9.12
N ARG A 47 8.82 5.93 -8.36
CA ARG A 47 9.95 6.66 -7.75
C ARG A 47 10.26 6.18 -6.32
N ASN A 48 9.80 4.99 -5.92
CA ASN A 48 9.98 4.40 -4.59
C ASN A 48 9.44 5.24 -3.41
N LYS A 49 8.52 6.18 -3.65
CA LYS A 49 7.80 6.86 -2.56
C LYS A 49 6.67 5.98 -2.03
N HIS A 50 6.55 5.88 -0.71
CA HIS A 50 5.46 5.24 0.00
C HIS A 50 4.36 6.25 0.32
N LEU A 51 3.13 5.96 -0.10
CA LEU A 51 1.99 6.84 0.09
C LEU A 51 0.91 6.09 0.87
N CYS A 52 0.64 6.53 2.09
CA CYS A 52 -0.42 6.02 2.94
C CYS A 52 -1.78 6.54 2.47
N THR A 53 -2.66 5.64 2.04
CA THR A 53 -3.98 5.97 1.50
C THR A 53 -5.09 5.25 2.27
N PRO A 54 -6.29 5.86 2.37
CA PRO A 54 -7.44 5.24 3.03
C PRO A 54 -7.87 3.96 2.27
N PRO A 55 -8.10 2.83 2.97
CA PRO A 55 -8.33 1.54 2.33
C PRO A 55 -9.68 1.43 1.61
N HIS A 56 -10.67 2.24 1.98
CA HIS A 56 -12.06 2.12 1.50
C HIS A 56 -12.43 3.11 0.39
N GLU A 57 -11.48 3.91 -0.11
CA GLU A 57 -11.75 4.84 -1.20
C GLU A 57 -11.82 4.11 -2.55
N ALA A 58 -12.84 4.43 -3.34
CA ALA A 58 -13.09 3.77 -4.63
C ALA A 58 -11.89 3.89 -5.60
N TRP A 59 -11.19 5.03 -5.58
CA TRP A 59 -10.01 5.23 -6.43
C TRP A 59 -8.81 4.39 -5.98
N VAL A 60 -8.68 4.11 -4.68
CA VAL A 60 -7.63 3.24 -4.14
C VAL A 60 -7.88 1.80 -4.58
N GLN A 61 -9.13 1.33 -4.42
CA GLN A 61 -9.56 0.00 -4.87
C GLN A 61 -9.34 -0.19 -6.37
N ALA A 62 -9.74 0.79 -7.19
CA ALA A 62 -9.53 0.74 -8.63
C ALA A 62 -8.04 0.66 -9.03
N ILE A 63 -7.12 1.25 -8.23
CA ILE A 63 -5.68 1.11 -8.44
C ILE A 63 -5.20 -0.28 -8.05
N THR A 64 -5.58 -0.79 -6.86
CA THR A 64 -5.14 -2.11 -6.39
C THR A 64 -5.60 -3.21 -7.33
N ASP A 65 -6.85 -3.15 -7.81
CA ASP A 65 -7.41 -4.15 -8.73
C ASP A 65 -6.64 -4.20 -10.06
N ARG A 66 -6.28 -3.03 -10.61
CA ARG A 66 -5.46 -2.95 -11.83
C ARG A 66 -4.07 -3.52 -11.62
N LEU A 67 -3.48 -3.31 -10.44
CA LEU A 67 -2.17 -3.86 -10.10
C LEU A 67 -2.23 -5.37 -9.94
N ASP A 68 -3.27 -5.91 -9.34
CA ASP A 68 -3.48 -7.35 -9.19
C ASP A 68 -3.72 -8.03 -10.53
N GLN A 69 -4.56 -7.45 -11.39
CA GLN A 69 -4.74 -7.91 -12.77
C GLN A 69 -3.43 -7.93 -13.55
N LYS A 70 -2.57 -6.91 -13.40
CA LYS A 70 -1.25 -6.90 -14.02
C LYS A 70 -0.35 -8.01 -13.50
N LYS A 71 -0.32 -8.25 -12.18
CA LYS A 71 0.47 -9.35 -11.59
C LYS A 71 0.03 -10.70 -12.13
N LEU A 72 -1.28 -10.94 -12.25
CA LEU A 72 -1.82 -12.17 -12.81
C LEU A 72 -1.42 -12.38 -14.27
N LYS A 73 -1.47 -11.33 -15.10
CA LYS A 73 -1.05 -11.40 -16.51
C LYS A 73 0.44 -11.72 -16.69
N HIS A 74 1.30 -11.28 -15.77
CA HIS A 74 2.74 -11.58 -15.83
C HIS A 74 3.10 -12.96 -15.27
N ARG A 75 2.15 -13.66 -14.65
CA ARG A 75 2.36 -14.99 -14.07
C ARG A 75 2.01 -16.12 -15.05
N ASN A 76 1.35 -15.78 -16.16
CA ASN A 76 1.05 -16.64 -17.30
C ASN A 76 2.03 -16.36 -18.45
#